data_AF-A0A1G4PGR1-F1
#
_entry.id   AF-A0A1G4PGR1-F1
#
_cell.length_a   1.000
_cell.length_b   1.000
_cell.length_c   1.000
_cell.angle_alpha   90.00
_cell.angle_beta   90.00
_cell.angle_gamma   90.00
#
_symmetry.space_group_name_H-M   'P 1'
#
loop_
_entity.id
_entity.type
_entity.pdbx_description
1 polymer ?
#
loop_
_entity_poly.entity_id
_entity_poly.type
_entity_poly.pdbx_seq_one_letter_code
_entity_poly.pdbx_strand_id
1 'polypeptide(L)'
;MKKTLLFASLSLVIACLCCYWFIFYLYQQSEDGIPIPSKAILKEKIVSDKGAVHIYKLNDLQQTNGFPTSYKIRLHLAGWEYSGGESEGAEFVFKKNDGSKVYFSIYTYELSLFRPN
;
A
#
# COMPACT_ATOMS: atom_id res chain seq x y z
N MET A 1 12.84 32.78 26.43
CA MET A 1 11.62 32.78 25.60
C MET A 1 11.89 32.67 24.09
N LYS A 2 12.75 33.49 23.47
CA LYS A 2 13.03 33.38 22.01
C LYS A 2 13.66 32.03 21.59
N LYS A 3 14.60 31.49 22.38
CA LYS A 3 15.26 30.20 22.10
C LYS A 3 14.31 29.00 22.18
N THR A 4 13.41 28.97 23.17
CA THR A 4 12.43 27.88 23.33
C THR A 4 11.39 27.85 22.21
N LEU A 5 11.00 29.03 21.69
CA LEU A 5 10.13 29.15 20.51
C LEU A 5 10.82 28.68 19.22
N LEU A 6 12.12 28.96 19.06
CA LEU A 6 12.94 28.43 17.97
C LEU A 6 13.07 26.91 18.02
N PHE A 7 13.29 26.32 19.20
CA PHE A 7 13.35 24.86 19.34
C PHE A 7 11.99 24.19 19.08
N ALA A 8 10.89 24.78 19.55
CA ALA A 8 9.54 24.25 19.32
C ALA A 8 9.09 24.33 17.85
N SER A 9 9.46 25.41 17.14
CA SER A 9 9.20 25.51 15.69
C SER A 9 10.07 24.55 14.89
N LEU A 10 11.34 24.39 15.25
CA LEU A 10 12.23 23.43 14.60
C LEU A 10 11.76 21.98 14.78
N SER A 11 11.30 21.60 15.98
CA SER A 11 10.77 20.26 16.22
C SER A 11 9.49 19.98 15.43
N LEU A 12 8.61 20.98 15.26
CA LEU A 12 7.42 20.87 14.43
C LEU A 12 7.79 20.67 12.95
N VAL A 13 8.75 21.43 12.43
CA VAL A 13 9.23 21.29 11.05
C VAL A 13 9.82 19.90 10.80
N ILE A 14 10.64 19.39 11.73
CA ILE A 14 11.19 18.02 11.66
C ILE A 14 10.06 16.98 11.68
N ALA A 15 9.07 17.14 12.56
CA ALA A 15 7.92 16.23 12.61
C ALA A 15 7.13 16.22 11.29
N CYS A 16 6.87 17.39 10.72
CA CYS A 16 6.21 17.51 9.41
C CYS A 16 7.02 16.87 8.29
N LEU A 17 8.35 17.06 8.27
CA LEU A 17 9.24 16.43 7.28
C LEU A 17 9.26 14.90 7.43
N CYS A 18 9.32 14.38 8.65
CA CYS A 18 9.25 12.94 8.90
C CYS A 18 7.91 12.35 8.45
N CYS A 19 6.79 13.02 8.75
CA CYS A 19 5.46 12.61 8.28
C CYS A 19 5.38 12.64 6.75
N TYR A 20 5.87 13.71 6.11
CA TYR A 20 5.90 13.83 4.66
C TYR A 20 6.73 12.71 4.02
N TRP A 21 7.93 12.42 4.55
CA TRP A 21 8.78 11.35 4.06
C TRP A 21 8.10 9.98 4.21
N PHE A 22 7.50 9.71 5.36
CA PHE A 22 6.81 8.45 5.61
C PHE A 22 5.61 8.25 4.69
N ILE A 23 4.86 9.33 4.42
CA ILE A 23 3.73 9.29 3.50
C ILE A 23 4.24 9.10 2.07
N PHE A 24 5.12 9.95 1.53
CA PHE A 24 5.37 9.93 0.08
C PHE A 24 6.48 8.97 -0.39
N TYR A 25 7.49 8.67 0.42
CA TYR A 25 8.67 7.93 -0.04
C TYR A 25 8.50 6.40 0.01
N LEU A 26 7.61 5.91 0.88
CA LEU A 26 7.46 4.47 1.13
C LEU A 26 6.57 3.77 0.10
N TYR A 27 5.82 4.52 -0.73
CA TYR A 27 4.88 3.95 -1.68
C TYR A 27 4.92 4.71 -3.01
N GLN A 28 4.91 3.96 -4.10
CA GLN A 28 4.76 4.46 -5.47
C GLN A 28 3.37 4.09 -6.01
N GLN A 29 2.93 4.73 -7.09
CA GLN A 29 1.67 4.34 -7.75
C GLN A 29 1.93 3.20 -8.73
N SER A 30 1.05 2.19 -8.72
CA SER A 30 0.98 1.19 -9.80
C SER A 30 0.43 1.82 -11.08
N GLU A 31 0.50 1.08 -12.19
CA GLU A 31 -0.14 1.48 -13.46
C GLU A 31 -1.65 1.73 -13.29
N ASP A 32 -2.29 1.02 -12.37
CA ASP A 32 -3.72 1.16 -12.07
C ASP A 32 -4.03 2.30 -11.07
N GLY A 33 -3.03 3.09 -10.68
CA GLY A 33 -3.18 4.18 -9.70
C GLY A 33 -3.43 3.68 -8.27
N ILE A 34 -2.96 2.47 -7.96
CA ILE A 34 -3.05 1.88 -6.62
C ILE A 34 -1.68 2.05 -5.95
N PRO A 35 -1.62 2.59 -4.72
CA PRO A 35 -0.34 2.72 -4.04
C PRO A 35 0.23 1.33 -3.80
N ILE A 36 1.50 1.11 -4.12
CA ILE A 36 2.27 -0.11 -3.85
C ILE A 36 3.56 0.26 -3.13
N PRO A 37 4.17 -0.61 -2.31
CA PRO A 37 5.43 -0.29 -1.64
C PRO A 37 6.51 0.12 -2.64
N SER A 38 7.30 1.15 -2.35
CA SER A 38 8.33 1.67 -3.29
C SER A 38 9.45 0.68 -3.58
N LYS A 39 9.69 -0.27 -2.66
CA LYS A 39 10.62 -1.40 -2.87
C LYS A 39 10.04 -2.51 -3.75
N ALA A 40 8.77 -2.43 -4.15
CA ALA A 40 8.10 -3.45 -4.94
C ALA A 40 8.57 -3.39 -6.39
N ILE A 41 9.05 -4.51 -6.92
CA ILE A 41 9.53 -4.61 -8.30
C ILE A 41 8.50 -5.42 -9.09
N LEU A 42 7.89 -4.84 -10.12
CA LEU A 42 6.99 -5.56 -11.00
C LEU A 42 7.75 -6.69 -11.70
N LYS A 43 7.32 -7.93 -11.49
CA LYS A 43 7.88 -9.12 -12.15
C LYS A 43 7.09 -9.48 -13.40
N GLU A 44 5.77 -9.51 -13.26
CA GLU A 44 4.89 -10.06 -14.27
C GLU A 44 3.55 -9.33 -14.26
N LYS A 45 2.95 -9.19 -15.44
CA LYS A 45 1.60 -8.68 -15.63
C LYS A 45 0.83 -9.69 -16.48
N ILE A 46 -0.17 -10.32 -15.87
CA ILE A 46 -1.04 -11.29 -16.54
C ILE A 46 -2.34 -10.58 -16.89
N VAL A 47 -2.61 -10.41 -18.18
CA VAL A 47 -3.82 -9.75 -18.67
C VAL A 47 -4.83 -10.82 -19.07
N SER A 48 -6.08 -10.64 -18.63
CA SER A 48 -7.21 -11.51 -18.97
C SER A 48 -8.46 -10.68 -19.27
N ASP A 49 -9.49 -11.31 -19.83
CA ASP A 49 -10.79 -10.65 -20.08
C ASP A 49 -11.45 -10.11 -18.81
N LYS A 50 -11.11 -10.69 -17.65
CA LYS A 50 -11.64 -10.31 -16.34
C LYS A 50 -10.88 -9.14 -15.68
N GLY A 51 -9.72 -8.76 -16.21
CA GLY A 51 -8.84 -7.75 -15.63
C GLY A 51 -7.36 -8.13 -15.71
N ALA A 52 -6.51 -7.32 -15.08
CA ALA A 52 -5.07 -7.52 -15.04
C ALA A 52 -4.58 -7.90 -13.63
N VAL A 53 -3.71 -8.90 -13.56
CA VAL A 53 -2.98 -9.28 -12.35
C VAL A 53 -1.54 -8.77 -12.47
N HIS A 54 -1.12 -7.93 -11.54
CA HIS A 54 0.24 -7.44 -11.42
C HIS A 54 0.94 -8.17 -10.27
N ILE A 55 2.04 -8.86 -10.57
CA ILE A 55 2.84 -9.61 -9.58
C ILE A 55 4.10 -8.80 -9.28
N TYR A 56 4.27 -8.45 -8.01
CA TYR A 56 5.42 -7.69 -7.52
C TYR A 56 6.30 -8.54 -6.61
N LYS A 57 7.62 -8.41 -6.74
CA LYS A 57 8.58 -8.93 -5.77
C LYS A 57 8.74 -7.96 -4.60
N LEU A 58 8.62 -8.48 -3.38
CA LEU A 58 8.85 -7.73 -2.14
C LEU A 58 9.64 -8.58 -1.15
N ASN A 59 10.97 -8.42 -1.11
CA ASN A 59 11.88 -9.30 -0.35
C ASN A 59 11.60 -9.37 1.16
N ASP A 60 10.95 -8.36 1.74
CA ASP A 60 10.64 -8.30 3.17
C ASP A 60 9.25 -8.88 3.51
N LEU A 61 8.50 -9.37 2.51
CA LEU A 61 7.13 -9.85 2.68
C LEU A 61 7.08 -11.35 2.97
N GLN A 62 6.37 -11.72 4.04
CA GLN A 62 6.10 -13.12 4.39
C GLN A 62 4.61 -13.32 4.54
N GLN A 63 4.08 -14.42 3.98
CA GLN A 63 2.67 -14.76 4.05
C GLN A 63 2.17 -14.91 5.49
N THR A 64 3.00 -15.47 6.37
CA THR A 64 2.70 -15.66 7.81
C THR A 64 2.47 -14.36 8.57
N ASN A 65 3.00 -13.25 8.08
CA ASN A 65 2.83 -11.93 8.70
C ASN A 65 1.51 -11.27 8.29
N GLY A 66 0.80 -11.84 7.32
CA GLY A 66 -0.41 -11.28 6.73
C GLY A 66 -0.17 -9.95 6.02
N PHE A 67 -1.25 -9.19 5.79
CA PHE A 67 -1.17 -7.92 5.09
C PHE A 67 -0.64 -6.80 5.99
N PRO A 68 0.48 -6.13 5.62
CA PRO A 68 1.11 -5.12 6.47
C PRO A 68 0.17 -3.98 6.87
N THR A 69 0.08 -3.68 8.17
CA THR A 69 -0.80 -2.61 8.70
C THR A 69 -0.48 -1.25 8.10
N SER A 70 0.81 -0.92 7.93
CA SER A 70 1.25 0.32 7.28
C SER A 70 0.69 0.46 5.86
N TYR A 71 0.56 -0.66 5.15
CA TYR A 71 0.01 -0.67 3.80
C TYR A 71 -1.52 -0.52 3.81
N LYS A 72 -2.22 -1.11 4.79
CA LYS A 72 -3.67 -0.87 4.99
C LYS A 72 -3.97 0.60 5.21
N ILE A 73 -3.19 1.28 6.06
CA ILE A 73 -3.35 2.72 6.31
C ILE A 73 -3.17 3.51 5.01
N ARG A 74 -2.17 3.17 4.20
CA ARG A 74 -1.97 3.86 2.92
C ARG A 74 -3.12 3.63 1.94
N LEU A 75 -3.64 2.41 1.86
CA LEU A 75 -4.82 2.12 1.05
C LEU A 75 -6.04 2.92 1.51
N HIS A 76 -6.29 2.97 2.82
CA HIS A 76 -7.34 3.78 3.42
C HIS A 76 -7.21 5.28 3.08
N LEU A 77 -6.00 5.85 3.20
CA LEU A 77 -5.73 7.23 2.80
C LEU A 77 -5.94 7.49 1.30
N ALA A 78 -5.84 6.46 0.46
CA ALA A 78 -6.16 6.51 -0.97
C ALA A 78 -7.65 6.19 -1.28
N GLY A 79 -8.48 6.07 -0.25
CA GLY A 79 -9.92 5.82 -0.32
C GLY A 79 -10.31 4.34 -0.43
N TRP A 80 -9.37 3.41 -0.25
CA TRP A 80 -9.62 1.98 -0.29
C TRP A 80 -9.88 1.43 1.12
N GLU A 81 -11.11 1.00 1.37
CA GLU A 81 -11.51 0.40 2.65
C GLU A 81 -11.34 -1.11 2.63
N TYR A 82 -10.80 -1.67 3.71
CA TYR A 82 -10.65 -3.11 3.85
C TYR A 82 -12.02 -3.78 4.00
N SER A 83 -12.37 -4.69 3.10
CA SER A 83 -13.66 -5.37 3.08
C SER A 83 -13.62 -6.83 3.56
N GLY A 84 -12.45 -7.33 3.96
CA GLY A 84 -12.25 -8.70 4.44
C GLY A 84 -11.29 -9.52 3.58
N GLY A 85 -11.18 -10.82 3.89
CA GLY A 85 -10.50 -11.81 3.04
C GLY A 85 -11.52 -12.78 2.46
N GLU A 86 -11.42 -13.08 1.17
CA GLU A 86 -12.33 -14.02 0.48
C GLU A 86 -11.83 -15.49 0.54
N SER A 87 -10.58 -15.74 0.96
CA SER A 87 -10.02 -17.10 1.12
C SER A 87 -9.14 -17.26 2.36
N GLU A 88 -8.92 -18.52 2.76
CA GLU A 88 -8.07 -18.92 3.90
C GLU A 88 -6.62 -18.44 3.71
N GLY A 89 -6.31 -17.25 4.25
CA GLY A 89 -4.99 -16.94 4.78
C GLY A 89 -4.06 -16.09 3.91
N ALA A 90 -4.42 -15.70 2.69
CA ALA A 90 -3.50 -14.90 1.84
C ALA A 90 -4.15 -13.83 0.98
N GLU A 91 -5.48 -13.77 0.90
CA GLU A 91 -6.21 -12.84 0.02
C GLU A 91 -6.91 -11.74 0.81
N PHE A 92 -6.72 -10.50 0.37
CA PHE A 92 -7.20 -9.29 1.03
C PHE A 92 -7.93 -8.42 0.03
N VAL A 93 -9.19 -8.12 0.30
CA VAL A 93 -10.05 -7.34 -0.59
C VAL A 93 -10.20 -5.93 -0.03
N PHE A 94 -10.08 -4.94 -0.90
CA PHE A 94 -10.36 -3.54 -0.59
C PHE A 94 -11.35 -2.96 -1.58
N LYS A 95 -12.20 -2.06 -1.10
CA LYS A 95 -13.30 -1.48 -1.86
C LYS A 95 -13.33 0.04 -1.72
N LYS A 96 -13.66 0.75 -2.80
CA LYS A 96 -13.99 2.17 -2.80
C LYS A 96 -15.50 2.40 -2.73
N ASN A 97 -15.89 3.60 -2.31
CA ASN A 97 -17.30 4.02 -2.25
C ASN A 97 -18.00 3.98 -3.64
N ASP A 98 -17.24 4.12 -4.73
CA ASP A 98 -17.73 4.02 -6.10
C ASP A 98 -18.04 2.58 -6.55
N GLY A 99 -17.78 1.59 -5.69
CA GLY A 99 -18.01 0.18 -5.99
C GLY A 99 -16.76 -0.56 -6.50
N SER A 100 -15.69 0.15 -6.85
CA SER A 100 -14.44 -0.45 -7.31
C SER A 100 -13.84 -1.38 -6.26
N LYS A 101 -13.32 -2.53 -6.70
CA LYS A 101 -12.62 -3.49 -5.85
C LYS A 101 -11.19 -3.68 -6.33
N VAL A 102 -10.30 -3.95 -5.37
CA VAL A 102 -8.96 -4.46 -5.62
C VAL A 102 -8.71 -5.66 -4.71
N TYR A 103 -8.07 -6.67 -5.28
CA TYR A 103 -7.72 -7.90 -4.62
C TYR A 103 -6.21 -7.96 -4.48
N PHE A 104 -5.74 -8.28 -3.29
CA PHE A 104 -4.33 -8.49 -3.00
C PHE A 104 -4.11 -9.89 -2.51
N SER A 105 -3.12 -10.58 -3.07
CA SER A 105 -2.68 -11.88 -2.57
C SER A 105 -1.22 -11.80 -2.16
N ILE A 106 -0.91 -12.31 -0.96
CA ILE A 106 0.46 -12.32 -0.43
C ILE A 106 0.99 -13.75 -0.43
N TYR A 107 2.08 -13.95 -1.15
CA TYR A 107 2.93 -15.13 -1.04
C TYR A 107 4.31 -14.70 -0.54
N THR A 108 5.12 -15.64 -0.06
CA THR A 108 6.46 -15.32 0.43
C THR A 108 7.27 -14.62 -0.66
N TYR A 109 7.70 -13.39 -0.35
CA TYR A 109 8.39 -12.46 -1.24
C TYR A 109 7.59 -11.92 -2.44
N GLU A 110 6.29 -12.16 -2.50
CA GLU A 110 5.45 -11.77 -3.64
C GLU A 110 4.12 -11.17 -3.22
N LEU A 111 3.78 -10.05 -3.86
CA LEU A 111 2.51 -9.37 -3.73
C LEU A 111 1.83 -9.37 -5.09
N SER A 112 0.69 -10.04 -5.18
CA SER A 112 -0.18 -9.96 -6.35
C SER A 112 -1.24 -8.90 -6.13
N LEU A 113 -1.50 -8.10 -7.16
CA LEU A 113 -2.55 -7.09 -7.21
C LEU A 113 -3.44 -7.42 -8.39
N PHE A 114 -4.73 -7.62 -8.16
CA PHE A 114 -5.72 -7.84 -9.20
C PHE A 114 -6.81 -6.76 -9.11
N ARG A 115 -7.07 -6.13 -10.24
CA ARG A 115 -8.18 -5.18 -10.40
C ARG A 115 -9.12 -5.73 -11.49
N PRO A 116 -10.37 -6.04 -11.14
CA PRO A 116 -11.39 -6.37 -12.14
C PRO A 116 -11.62 -5.17 -13.06
N ASN A 117 -11.90 -5.45 -14.33
CA ASN A 117 -12.38 -4.45 -15.28
C ASN A 117 -13.77 -3.89 -14.88
#